data_AF-A0A174DFU6-F1
#
_entry.id   AF-A0A174DFU6-F1
#
_cell.length_a   1.000
_cell.length_b   1.000
_cell.length_c   1.000
_cell.angle_alpha   90.00
_cell.angle_beta   90.00
_cell.angle_gamma   90.00
#
_symmetry.space_group_name_H-M   'P 1'
#
loop_
_entity.id
_entity.type
_entity.pdbx_description
1 polymer ?
#
loop_
_entity_poly.entity_id
_entity_poly.type
_entity_poly.pdbx_seq_one_letter_code
_entity_poly.pdbx_strand_id
1 'polypeptide(L)' 'MKDTLNMPPHERMKLLRKGKPVLCKKCGKGIMRPVGDCERTNTFYCDRCKSQLIID' A
#
# COMPACT_ATOMS: atom_id res chain seq x y z
N MET A 1 -3.62 16.29 -4.12
CA MET A 1 -3.17 15.03 -3.50
C MET A 1 -3.50 13.91 -4.46
N LYS A 2 -2.57 13.00 -4.80
CA LYS A 2 -2.86 11.92 -5.77
C LYS A 2 -3.70 10.84 -5.08
N ASP A 3 -5.00 10.80 -5.39
CA ASP A 3 -5.94 9.78 -4.93
C ASP A 3 -5.58 8.40 -5.50
N THR A 4 -4.59 7.75 -4.88
CA THR A 4 -4.21 6.35 -5.20
C THR A 4 -5.31 5.34 -4.85
N LEU A 5 -6.43 5.79 -4.25
CA LEU A 5 -7.62 4.99 -3.97
C LEU A 5 -8.33 4.51 -5.24
N ASN A 6 -8.45 5.37 -6.25
CA ASN A 6 -9.14 5.10 -7.51
C ASN A 6 -8.23 4.49 -8.59
N MET A 7 -6.94 4.29 -8.28
CA MET A 7 -5.98 3.71 -9.20
C MET A 7 -6.18 2.19 -9.26
N PRO A 8 -6.01 1.55 -10.44
CA PRO A 8 -6.20 0.12 -10.57
C PRO A 8 -5.21 -0.65 -9.66
N PRO A 9 -5.60 -1.84 -9.16
CA PRO A 9 -4.82 -2.58 -8.17
C PRO A 9 -3.41 -2.91 -8.63
N HIS A 10 -3.20 -3.17 -9.93
CA HIS A 10 -1.88 -3.46 -10.49
C HIS A 10 -0.91 -2.27 -10.38
N GLU A 11 -1.37 -1.05 -10.67
CA GLU A 11 -0.56 0.15 -10.55
C GLU A 11 -0.25 0.48 -9.09
N ARG A 12 -1.23 0.28 -8.20
CA ARG A 12 -1.02 0.43 -6.75
C ARG A 12 0.04 -0.52 -6.23
N MET A 13 0.04 -1.77 -6.69
CA MET A 13 1.09 -2.72 -6.34
C MET A 13 2.46 -2.28 -6.84
N LYS A 14 2.58 -1.78 -8.08
CA LYS A 14 3.86 -1.24 -8.58
C LYS A 14 4.37 -0.11 -7.70
N LEU A 15 3.49 0.80 -7.25
CA LEU A 15 3.86 1.88 -6.32
C LEU A 15 4.34 1.33 -4.98
N LEU A 16 3.58 0.39 -4.39
CA LEU A 16 3.94 -0.28 -3.15
C LEU A 16 5.31 -0.98 -3.24
N ARG A 17 5.57 -1.72 -4.32
CA ARG A 17 6.86 -2.39 -4.57
C ARG A 17 8.00 -1.41 -4.81
N LYS A 18 7.71 -0.24 -5.39
CA LYS A 18 8.67 0.87 -5.52
C LYS A 18 8.84 1.68 -4.22
N GLY A 19 8.23 1.28 -3.11
CA GLY A 19 8.25 2.02 -1.84
C GLY A 19 7.54 3.37 -1.89
N LYS A 20 6.70 3.61 -2.90
CA LYS A 20 5.92 4.84 -3.03
C LYS A 20 4.73 4.82 -2.08
N PRO A 21 4.34 5.98 -1.53
CA PRO A 21 3.20 6.07 -0.62
C PRO A 21 1.89 5.76 -1.37
N VAL A 22 1.16 4.76 -0.89
CA VAL A 22 -0.17 4.39 -1.39
C VAL A 22 -1.19 4.53 -0.27
N LEU A 23 -2.34 5.14 -0.55
CA LEU A 23 -3.40 5.30 0.43
C LEU A 23 -4.04 3.96 0.77
N CYS A 24 -4.34 3.77 2.04
CA CYS A 24 -5.04 2.60 2.54
C CYS A 24 -6.50 2.64 2.08
N LYS A 25 -6.95 1.58 1.39
CA LYS A 25 -8.34 1.47 0.93
C LYS A 25 -9.34 1.39 2.09
N LYS A 26 -8.93 0.83 3.24
CA LYS A 26 -9.81 0.66 4.40
C LYS A 26 -10.13 2.00 5.10
N CYS A 27 -9.10 2.78 5.43
CA CYS A 27 -9.32 4.02 6.20
C CYS A 27 -9.32 5.29 5.35
N GLY A 28 -8.94 5.22 4.07
CA GLY A 28 -8.89 6.35 3.15
C GLY A 28 -7.84 7.43 3.48
N LYS A 29 -7.25 7.39 4.68
CA LYS A 29 -6.37 8.44 5.21
C LYS A 29 -4.95 7.94 5.54
N GLY A 30 -4.78 6.65 5.80
CA GLY A 30 -3.48 6.07 6.14
C GLY A 30 -2.65 5.72 4.91
N ILE A 31 -1.33 5.61 5.08
CA ILE A 31 -0.42 5.17 4.03
C ILE A 31 -0.05 3.71 4.28
N MET A 32 -0.12 2.92 3.21
CA MET A 32 0.35 1.54 3.17
C MET A 32 1.87 1.53 2.99
N ARG A 33 2.53 0.82 3.89
CA ARG A 33 3.99 0.63 3.92
C ARG A 33 4.33 -0.85 3.77
N PRO A 34 5.37 -1.18 3.00
CA PRO A 34 5.90 -2.54 2.95
C PRO A 34 6.44 -2.98 4.32
N VAL A 35 6.27 -4.26 4.65
CA VAL A 35 6.95 -4.90 5.78
C VAL A 35 8.25 -5.51 5.24
N GLY A 36 9.40 -4.92 5.60
CA GLY A 36 10.71 -5.34 5.11
C GLY A 36 11.03 -4.79 3.71
N ASP A 37 11.70 -5.58 2.88
CA ASP A 37 12.11 -5.20 1.53
C ASP A 37 10.90 -4.96 0.62
N CYS A 38 10.75 -3.72 0.15
CA CYS A 38 9.64 -3.32 -0.70
C CYS A 38 9.52 -4.13 -2.00
N GLU A 39 10.64 -4.60 -2.56
CA GLU A 39 10.65 -5.37 -3.81
C GLU A 39 10.20 -6.82 -3.65
N ARG A 40 10.48 -7.42 -2.49
CA ARG A 40 10.22 -8.84 -2.21
C ARG A 40 9.04 -9.08 -1.28
N THR A 41 8.61 -8.05 -0.55
CA THR A 41 7.54 -8.21 0.42
C THR A 41 6.20 -8.31 -0.27
N ASN A 42 5.44 -9.31 0.16
CA ASN A 42 4.03 -9.47 -0.17
C ASN A 42 3.13 -8.87 0.90
N THR A 43 3.72 -8.34 1.98
CA THR A 43 2.98 -7.82 3.13
C THR A 43 3.13 -6.32 3.22
N PHE A 44 1.98 -5.63 3.27
CA PHE A 44 1.89 -4.19 3.45
C PHE A 44 1.01 -3.88 4.64
N TYR A 45 1.41 -2.95 5.49
CA TYR A 45 0.61 -2.51 6.64
C TYR A 45 0.27 -1.03 6.50
N CYS A 46 -0.92 -0.66 6.95
CA CYS A 46 -1.32 0.72 7.04
C CYS A 46 -0.83 1.32 8.36
N ASP A 47 -0.08 2.41 8.28
CA ASP A 47 0.45 3.12 9.45
C ASP A 47 -0.66 3.64 10.38
N ARG A 48 -1.84 3.98 9.83
CA ARG A 48 -2.91 4.66 10.58
C ARG A 48 -3.94 3.71 11.19
N CYS A 49 -4.46 2.77 10.41
CA CYS A 49 -5.50 1.83 10.87
C CYS A 49 -4.95 0.43 11.16
N LYS A 50 -3.62 0.24 11.10
CA LYS A 50 -2.93 -1.04 11.31
C LYS A 50 -3.46 -2.18 10.44
N SER A 51 -4.14 -1.85 9.34
CA SER A 51 -4.66 -2.84 8.40
C SER A 51 -3.53 -3.43 7.60
N GLN A 52 -3.45 -4.76 7.59
CA GLN A 52 -2.50 -5.51 6.79
C GLN A 52 -3.15 -5.94 5.46
N LEU A 53 -2.38 -5.84 4.39
CA LEU A 53 -2.69 -6.33 3.05
C LEU A 53 -1.60 -7.33 2.70
N ILE A 54 -1.99 -8.59 2.56
CA ILE A 54 -1.11 -9.68 2.12
C ILE A 54 -1.52 -10.01 0.69
N ILE A 55 -0.53 -10.06 -0.19
CA ILE A 55 -0.69 -10.34 -1.61
C ILE A 55 -0.16 -11.76 -1.83
N ASP A 56 -1.05 -12.74 -1.88
CA ASP A 56 -0.73 -14.12 -2.25
C ASP A 56 -0.65 -14.28 -3.77
#